data_AF-A0A1Y2AYP8-F1
#
_entry.id   AF-A0A1Y2AYP8-F1
#
_cell.length_a   1.000
_cell.length_b   1.000
_cell.length_c   1.000
_cell.angle_alpha   90.00
_cell.angle_beta   90.00
_cell.angle_gamma   90.00
#
_symmetry.space_group_name_H-M   'P 1'
#
loop_
_entity.id
_entity.type
_entity.pdbx_description
1 polymer ?
#
loop_
_entity_poly.entity_id
_entity_poly.type
_entity_poly.pdbx_seq_one_letter_code
_entity_poly.pdbx_strand_id
1 'polypeptide(L)'
;MRIKVLSLIGLSEDDFFGGIKRAQLFEKTDFVIPKVTIKLNDKDYNNFFLKYQCERDMNVRYLNKNEACLTASWVDFDYAMKEAINLKLIDKAAITDPEDMKIINNKKNITLSDFEQIISKYSDKKLEQVLSSSYGLIKIPDYETENAELIFDLNG
;
A
#
# COMPACT_ATOMS: atom_id res chain seq x y z
N MET A 1 -64.87 -18.44 20.57
CA MET A 1 -64.11 -17.79 19.48
C MET A 1 -62.67 -18.29 19.55
N ARG A 2 -62.25 -19.18 18.64
CA ARG A 2 -60.86 -19.66 18.52
C ARG A 2 -60.41 -19.39 17.09
N ILE A 3 -59.45 -18.47 16.93
CA ILE A 3 -58.83 -18.17 15.65
C ILE A 3 -57.71 -19.21 15.46
N LYS A 4 -57.87 -20.12 14.49
CA LYS A 4 -56.78 -20.93 13.97
C LYS A 4 -56.09 -20.13 12.87
N VAL A 5 -54.85 -19.72 13.12
CA VAL A 5 -53.97 -19.20 12.07
C VAL A 5 -53.38 -20.41 11.36
N LEU A 6 -53.82 -20.66 10.12
CA LEU A 6 -53.12 -21.57 9.21
C LEU A 6 -51.91 -20.82 8.65
N SER A 7 -50.72 -21.20 9.09
CA SER A 7 -49.46 -20.89 8.41
C SER A 7 -49.36 -21.81 7.20
N LEU A 8 -49.64 -21.28 6.00
CA LEU A 8 -49.27 -21.90 4.74
C LEU A 8 -47.76 -21.66 4.53
N ILE A 9 -46.95 -22.65 4.89
CA ILE A 9 -45.56 -22.72 4.47
C ILE A 9 -45.60 -23.09 2.97
N GLY A 10 -45.66 -22.08 2.12
CA GLY A 10 -45.44 -22.25 0.69
C GLY A 10 -43.99 -22.63 0.46
N LEU A 11 -43.73 -23.92 0.20
CA LEU A 11 -42.51 -24.37 -0.43
C LEU A 11 -42.59 -23.93 -1.90
N SER A 12 -42.04 -22.76 -2.23
CA SER A 12 -41.77 -22.44 -3.62
C SER A 12 -40.51 -23.23 -4.01
N GLU A 13 -40.72 -24.36 -4.69
CA GLU A 13 -39.69 -24.94 -5.54
C GLU A 13 -39.48 -23.95 -6.69
N ASP A 14 -38.30 -23.36 -6.80
CA ASP A 14 -37.94 -22.70 -8.05
C ASP A 14 -37.53 -23.78 -9.06
N ASP A 15 -37.85 -23.58 -10.34
CA ASP A 15 -37.49 -24.52 -11.42
C ASP A 15 -35.97 -24.68 -11.59
N PHE A 16 -35.18 -23.79 -10.97
CA PHE A 16 -33.72 -23.79 -11.10
C PHE A 16 -33.05 -24.80 -10.15
N PHE A 17 -33.62 -25.03 -8.97
CA PHE A 17 -33.17 -25.97 -7.96
C PHE A 17 -34.18 -27.09 -7.68
N GLY A 18 -35.27 -27.15 -8.46
CA GLY A 18 -36.37 -28.10 -8.34
C GLY A 18 -35.91 -29.56 -8.41
N GLY A 19 -35.66 -30.15 -7.24
CA GLY A 19 -35.27 -31.56 -7.07
C GLY A 19 -34.05 -31.80 -6.18
N ILE A 20 -33.27 -30.77 -5.84
CA ILE A 20 -32.09 -30.91 -4.98
C ILE A 20 -32.42 -30.40 -3.58
N LYS A 21 -32.31 -31.26 -2.56
CA LYS A 21 -32.45 -30.81 -1.17
C LYS A 21 -31.35 -29.78 -0.90
N ARG A 22 -31.72 -28.62 -0.36
CA ARG A 22 -30.78 -27.53 0.03
C ARG A 22 -29.49 -28.06 0.69
N ALA A 23 -29.60 -29.05 1.58
CA ALA A 23 -28.46 -29.71 2.22
C ALA A 23 -27.44 -30.36 1.24
N GLN A 24 -27.90 -30.97 0.14
CA GLN A 24 -27.02 -31.54 -0.90
C GLN A 24 -26.34 -30.46 -1.75
N LEU A 25 -26.98 -29.30 -1.89
CA LEU A 25 -26.37 -28.13 -2.53
C LEU A 25 -25.21 -27.63 -1.66
N PHE A 26 -25.45 -27.45 -0.35
CA PHE A 26 -24.42 -27.09 0.63
C PHE A 26 -23.26 -28.10 0.69
N GLU A 27 -23.54 -29.41 0.70
CA GLU A 27 -22.46 -30.42 0.66
C GLU A 27 -21.57 -30.33 -0.58
N LYS A 28 -22.11 -29.90 -1.73
CA LYS A 28 -21.37 -29.79 -2.99
C LYS A 28 -20.68 -28.45 -3.19
N THR A 29 -21.19 -27.36 -2.60
CA THR A 29 -20.67 -26.01 -2.83
C THR A 29 -19.90 -25.42 -1.65
N ASP A 30 -20.14 -25.91 -0.42
CA ASP A 30 -19.68 -25.25 0.82
C ASP A 30 -18.38 -25.87 1.39
N PHE A 31 -17.94 -27.03 0.88
CA PHE A 31 -16.72 -27.71 1.37
C PHE A 31 -15.51 -27.61 0.45
N VAL A 32 -15.66 -27.11 -0.78
CA VAL A 32 -14.55 -27.01 -1.72
C VAL A 32 -14.12 -25.55 -1.84
N ILE A 33 -13.19 -25.14 -0.97
CA ILE A 33 -12.58 -23.81 -1.03
C ILE A 33 -11.54 -23.83 -2.15
N PRO A 34 -11.71 -23.03 -3.22
CA PRO A 34 -10.78 -23.06 -4.33
C PRO A 34 -9.41 -22.55 -3.87
N LYS A 35 -8.35 -23.27 -4.26
CA LYS A 35 -6.98 -22.83 -4.03
C LYS A 35 -6.59 -21.87 -5.14
N VAL A 36 -6.40 -20.62 -4.77
CA VAL A 36 -5.92 -19.57 -5.68
C VAL A 36 -4.40 -19.47 -5.54
N THR A 37 -3.67 -19.74 -6.61
CA THR A 37 -2.21 -19.59 -6.65
C THR A 37 -1.84 -18.47 -7.61
N ILE A 38 -1.18 -17.43 -7.08
CA ILE A 38 -0.62 -16.33 -7.87
C ILE A 38 0.86 -16.65 -8.09
N LYS A 39 1.30 -16.74 -9.34
CA LYS A 39 2.71 -16.83 -9.68
C LYS A 39 3.21 -15.48 -10.14
N LEU A 40 4.27 -15.01 -9.50
CA LEU A 40 5.03 -13.83 -9.87
C LEU A 40 6.46 -14.27 -10.13
N ASN A 41 7.16 -13.62 -11.06
CA ASN A 41 8.60 -13.78 -11.13
C ASN A 41 9.28 -13.14 -9.90
N ASP A 42 10.51 -13.54 -9.59
CA ASP A 42 11.19 -13.12 -8.36
C ASP A 42 11.34 -11.60 -8.25
N LYS A 43 11.62 -10.92 -9.36
CA LYS A 43 11.78 -9.45 -9.38
C LYS A 43 10.47 -8.77 -9.00
N ASP A 44 9.40 -9.20 -9.61
CA ASP A 44 8.05 -8.69 -9.41
C ASP A 44 7.56 -8.98 -8.00
N TYR A 45 7.79 -10.19 -7.50
CA TYR A 45 7.49 -10.56 -6.12
C TYR A 45 8.24 -9.68 -5.11
N ASN A 46 9.55 -9.47 -5.33
CA ASN A 46 10.37 -8.65 -4.45
C ASN A 46 9.93 -7.17 -4.47
N ASN A 47 9.59 -6.62 -5.65
CA ASN A 47 9.06 -5.26 -5.76
C ASN A 47 7.71 -5.11 -5.07
N PHE A 48 6.81 -6.09 -5.22
CA PHE A 48 5.53 -6.12 -4.53
C PHE A 48 5.70 -6.13 -3.02
N PHE A 49 6.59 -7.00 -2.52
CA PHE A 49 6.86 -7.09 -1.09
C PHE A 49 7.51 -5.81 -0.54
N LEU A 50 8.49 -5.24 -1.26
CA LEU A 50 9.12 -3.98 -0.89
C LEU A 50 8.10 -2.86 -0.80
N LYS A 51 7.22 -2.72 -1.80
CA LYS A 51 6.11 -1.74 -1.77
C LYS A 51 5.29 -1.86 -0.49
N TYR A 52 4.78 -3.05 -0.20
CA TYR A 52 3.92 -3.27 0.97
C TYR A 52 4.67 -2.97 2.28
N GLN A 53 5.94 -3.36 2.36
CA GLN A 53 6.78 -3.04 3.50
C GLN A 53 6.96 -1.53 3.66
N CYS A 54 7.18 -0.79 2.57
CA CYS A 54 7.32 0.66 2.62
C CYS A 54 6.03 1.38 3.00
N GLU A 55 4.89 0.94 2.47
CA GLU A 55 3.58 1.50 2.84
C GLU A 55 3.30 1.36 4.34
N ARG A 56 3.68 0.22 4.92
CA ARG A 56 3.57 -0.02 6.36
C ARG A 56 4.58 0.82 7.13
N ASP A 57 5.86 0.73 6.81
CA ASP A 57 6.94 1.30 7.62
C ASP A 57 6.95 2.84 7.55
N MET A 58 6.60 3.43 6.41
CA MET A 58 6.50 4.89 6.21
C MET A 58 5.13 5.46 6.63
N ASN A 59 4.22 4.63 7.14
CA ASN A 59 2.95 5.12 7.67
C ASN A 59 3.19 5.97 8.92
N VAL A 60 2.41 7.05 9.06
CA VAL A 60 2.45 7.95 10.23
C VAL A 60 2.29 7.25 11.58
N ARG A 61 1.68 6.06 11.60
CA ARG A 61 1.51 5.25 12.81
C ARG A 61 2.77 4.50 13.25
N TYR A 62 3.64 4.14 12.32
CA TYR A 62 4.81 3.28 12.58
C TYR A 62 6.11 4.07 12.51
N LEU A 63 6.32 4.83 11.43
CA LEU A 63 7.51 5.68 11.23
C LEU A 63 8.83 4.92 11.41
N ASN A 64 8.90 3.70 10.88
CA ASN A 64 10.09 2.88 10.96
C ASN A 64 11.08 3.30 9.87
N LYS A 65 12.33 3.61 10.25
CA LYS A 65 13.40 3.85 9.27
C LYS A 65 13.70 2.55 8.53
N ASN A 66 13.40 2.52 7.23
CA ASN A 66 13.66 1.38 6.36
C ASN A 66 14.51 1.84 5.17
N GLU A 67 15.80 1.49 5.18
CA GLU A 67 16.74 1.92 4.15
C GLU A 67 16.37 1.42 2.76
N ALA A 68 15.83 0.20 2.65
CA ALA A 68 15.39 -0.33 1.35
C ALA A 68 14.27 0.54 0.74
N CYS A 69 13.41 1.11 1.58
CA CYS A 69 12.37 2.05 1.13
C CYS A 69 12.93 3.40 0.74
N LEU A 70 13.91 3.92 1.50
CA LEU A 70 14.56 5.21 1.25
C LEU A 70 15.51 5.19 0.04
N THR A 71 15.94 4.00 -0.38
CA THR A 71 16.84 3.78 -1.52
C THR A 71 16.14 3.10 -2.70
N ALA A 72 14.82 2.91 -2.61
CA ALA A 72 14.05 2.31 -3.68
C ALA A 72 14.09 3.19 -4.94
N SER A 73 13.98 2.56 -6.11
CA SER A 73 14.12 3.23 -7.41
C SER A 73 13.06 4.32 -7.69
N TRP A 74 11.95 4.32 -6.96
CA TRP A 74 10.90 5.32 -7.05
C TRP A 74 11.09 6.52 -6.12
N VAL A 75 12.14 6.52 -5.29
CA VAL A 75 12.43 7.65 -4.41
C VAL A 75 13.18 8.73 -5.18
N ASP A 76 12.60 9.92 -5.23
CA ASP A 76 13.19 11.11 -5.82
C ASP A 76 13.36 12.19 -4.73
N PHE A 77 14.59 12.37 -4.26
CA PHE A 77 14.90 13.38 -3.25
C PHE A 77 14.96 14.80 -3.81
N ASP A 78 15.12 14.99 -5.12
CA ASP A 78 15.00 16.31 -5.73
C ASP A 78 13.55 16.80 -5.62
N TYR A 79 12.60 15.92 -5.96
CA TYR A 79 11.18 16.16 -5.75
C TYR A 79 10.86 16.34 -4.26
N ALA A 80 11.31 15.40 -3.40
CA ALA A 80 11.02 15.45 -1.97
C ALA A 80 11.56 16.73 -1.31
N MET A 81 12.75 17.21 -1.70
CA MET A 81 13.33 18.44 -1.16
C MET A 81 12.48 19.66 -1.52
N LYS A 82 12.08 19.75 -2.80
CA LYS A 82 11.24 20.84 -3.28
C LYS A 82 9.90 20.87 -2.55
N GLU A 83 9.26 19.71 -2.40
CA GLU A 83 7.96 19.63 -1.71
C GLU A 83 8.08 19.85 -0.20
N ALA A 84 9.17 19.41 0.44
CA ALA A 84 9.40 19.69 1.86
C ALA A 84 9.49 21.20 2.14
N ILE A 85 10.11 21.96 1.24
CA ILE A 85 10.15 23.43 1.32
C ILE A 85 8.75 24.03 1.05
N ASN A 86 8.03 23.55 0.03
CA ASN A 86 6.69 24.03 -0.31
C ASN A 86 5.70 23.83 0.85
N LEU A 87 5.77 22.67 1.51
CA LEU A 87 4.96 22.30 2.67
C LEU A 87 5.44 22.95 3.97
N LYS A 88 6.51 23.77 3.93
CA LYS A 88 7.13 24.42 5.10
C LYS A 88 7.56 23.42 6.18
N LEU A 89 7.97 22.22 5.77
CA LEU A 89 8.63 21.25 6.65
C LEU A 89 10.08 21.65 6.90
N ILE A 90 10.64 22.46 6.00
CA ILE A 90 11.95 23.09 6.10
C ILE A 90 11.72 24.60 6.03
N ASP A 91 12.26 25.35 6.99
CA ASP A 91 12.24 26.81 6.90
C ASP A 91 13.36 27.31 5.98
N LYS A 92 13.00 27.67 4.74
CA LYS A 92 13.95 28.20 3.76
C LYS A 92 14.64 29.48 4.24
N ALA A 93 14.01 30.30 5.07
CA ALA A 93 14.60 31.53 5.57
C ALA A 93 15.73 31.29 6.58
N ALA A 94 15.70 30.14 7.27
CA ALA A 94 16.73 29.74 8.23
C ALA A 94 18.03 29.25 7.56
N ILE A 95 18.02 29.01 6.25
CA ILE A 95 19.14 28.40 5.51
C ILE A 95 20.16 29.47 5.14
N THR A 96 21.11 29.71 6.04
CA THR A 96 22.17 30.70 5.85
C THR A 96 23.49 30.09 5.39
N ASP A 97 23.66 28.78 5.53
CA ASP A 97 24.90 28.08 5.18
C ASP A 97 25.08 27.99 3.65
N PRO A 98 26.20 28.48 3.09
CA PRO A 98 26.45 28.44 1.66
C PRO A 98 26.47 27.03 1.05
N GLU A 99 26.90 26.01 1.79
CA GLU A 99 26.94 24.64 1.28
C GLU A 99 25.53 24.03 1.22
N ASP A 100 24.70 24.27 2.23
CA ASP A 100 23.30 23.84 2.22
C ASP A 100 22.48 24.56 1.14
N MET A 101 22.77 25.85 0.93
CA MET A 101 22.19 26.64 -0.17
C MET A 101 22.53 26.08 -1.55
N LYS A 102 23.74 25.51 -1.74
CA LYS A 102 24.10 24.83 -2.99
C LYS A 102 23.31 23.55 -3.18
N ILE A 103 23.11 22.76 -2.12
CA ILE A 103 22.29 21.54 -2.16
C ILE A 103 20.88 21.87 -2.64
N ILE A 104 20.25 22.90 -2.06
CA ILE A 104 18.84 23.21 -2.34
C ILE A 104 18.61 23.89 -3.69
N ASN A 105 19.50 24.80 -4.10
CA ASN A 105 19.25 25.62 -5.30
C ASN A 105 19.92 25.09 -6.56
N ASN A 106 21.05 24.39 -6.44
CA ASN A 106 21.94 24.13 -7.58
C ASN A 106 22.24 22.64 -7.81
N LYS A 107 22.09 21.79 -6.79
CA LYS A 107 22.37 20.35 -6.91
C LYS A 107 21.19 19.64 -7.60
N LYS A 108 21.53 18.75 -8.53
CA LYS A 108 20.61 17.74 -9.08
C LYS A 108 21.02 16.38 -8.54
N ASN A 109 20.06 15.47 -8.42
CA ASN A 109 20.23 14.15 -7.81
C ASN A 109 20.67 14.28 -6.35
N ILE A 110 19.87 15.00 -5.55
CA ILE A 110 20.01 15.04 -4.09
C ILE A 110 20.05 13.60 -3.57
N THR A 111 21.02 13.31 -2.70
CA THR A 111 21.14 11.99 -2.08
C THR A 111 20.33 11.94 -0.77
N LEU A 112 20.05 10.74 -0.27
CA LEU A 112 19.46 10.55 1.06
C LEU A 112 20.26 11.29 2.15
N SER A 113 21.60 11.25 2.08
CA SER A 113 22.47 11.92 3.05
C SER A 113 22.33 13.44 3.01
N ASP A 114 22.24 14.02 1.80
CA ASP A 114 22.01 15.46 1.66
C ASP A 114 20.65 15.84 2.24
N PHE A 115 19.62 15.04 1.95
CA PHE A 115 18.27 15.28 2.43
C PHE A 115 18.20 15.17 3.96
N GLU A 116 18.78 14.13 4.56
CA GLU A 116 18.83 13.92 6.01
C GLU A 116 19.61 15.05 6.71
N GLN A 117 20.71 15.54 6.12
CA GLN A 117 21.45 16.69 6.64
C GLN A 117 20.57 17.95 6.69
N ILE A 118 19.87 18.28 5.60
CA ILE A 118 19.01 19.47 5.56
C ILE A 118 17.84 19.34 6.54
N ILE A 119 17.17 18.19 6.58
CA ILE A 119 16.06 17.96 7.50
C ILE A 119 16.52 18.09 8.96
N SER A 120 17.63 17.46 9.33
CA SER A 120 18.12 17.49 10.71
C SER A 120 18.55 18.88 11.18
N LYS A 121 18.96 19.77 10.25
CA LYS A 121 19.42 21.13 10.57
C LYS A 121 18.30 22.18 10.54
N TYR A 122 17.32 22.03 9.66
CA TYR A 122 16.34 23.07 9.35
C TYR A 122 14.86 22.64 9.51
N SER A 123 14.63 21.47 10.11
CA SER A 123 13.30 20.99 10.48
C SER A 123 13.25 20.59 11.95
N ASP A 124 12.11 20.82 12.59
CA ASP A 124 11.84 20.33 13.95
C ASP A 124 11.41 18.85 13.96
N LYS A 125 11.25 18.23 12.79
CA LYS A 125 10.77 16.85 12.63
C LYS A 125 11.93 15.91 12.30
N LYS A 126 11.78 14.65 12.72
CA LYS A 126 12.70 13.59 12.31
C LYS A 126 12.51 13.23 10.84
N LEU A 127 13.53 12.64 10.23
CA LEU A 127 13.51 12.22 8.83
C LEU A 127 12.31 11.31 8.52
N GLU A 128 12.03 10.32 9.37
CA GLU A 128 10.94 9.36 9.18
C GLU A 128 9.58 10.04 9.23
N GLN A 129 9.44 11.09 10.07
CA GLN A 129 8.22 11.88 10.15
C GLN A 129 8.03 12.69 8.87
N VAL A 130 9.09 13.35 8.39
CA VAL A 130 9.04 14.14 7.16
C VAL A 130 8.70 13.25 5.97
N LEU A 131 9.39 12.11 5.83
CA LEU A 131 9.18 11.16 4.74
C LEU A 131 7.96 10.23 4.95
N SER A 132 7.15 10.49 5.96
CA SER A 132 5.92 9.72 6.16
C SER A 132 4.97 9.90 4.97
N SER A 133 4.17 8.87 4.68
CA SER A 133 3.22 8.89 3.58
C SER A 133 2.19 10.02 3.67
N SER A 134 1.97 10.60 4.87
CA SER A 134 1.04 11.71 5.08
C SER A 134 1.45 13.03 4.42
N TYR A 135 2.75 13.27 4.20
CA TYR A 135 3.21 14.50 3.54
C TYR A 135 3.34 14.34 2.01
N GLY A 136 3.23 13.11 1.50
CA GLY A 136 3.30 12.85 0.05
C GLY A 136 4.63 13.18 -0.61
N LEU A 137 5.73 13.28 0.16
CA LEU A 137 7.07 13.59 -0.35
C LEU A 137 7.65 12.45 -1.19
N ILE A 138 7.28 11.21 -0.87
CA ILE A 138 7.65 10.02 -1.62
C ILE A 138 6.36 9.39 -2.14
N LYS A 139 6.26 9.27 -3.46
CA LYS A 139 5.14 8.58 -4.11
C LYS A 139 5.51 7.13 -4.34
N ILE A 140 5.00 6.25 -3.49
CA ILE A 140 5.08 4.80 -3.71
C ILE A 140 4.20 4.48 -4.93
N PRO A 141 4.74 3.87 -6.00
CA PRO A 141 3.98 3.60 -7.21
C PRO A 141 2.94 2.51 -6.96
N ASP A 142 1.86 2.54 -7.74
CA ASP A 142 0.98 1.39 -7.87
C ASP A 142 1.76 0.23 -8.49
N TYR A 143 1.45 -0.98 -8.03
CA TYR A 143 2.15 -2.17 -8.49
C TYR A 143 1.33 -2.87 -9.58
N GLU A 144 1.93 -2.99 -10.76
CA GLU A 144 1.38 -3.68 -11.91
C GLU A 144 2.45 -4.57 -12.53
N THR A 145 2.08 -5.77 -12.98
CA THR A 145 2.96 -6.69 -13.72
C THR A 145 2.19 -7.38 -14.83
N GLU A 146 2.83 -7.51 -15.99
CA GLU A 146 2.31 -8.20 -17.16
C GLU A 146 2.56 -9.72 -17.11
N ASN A 147 3.44 -10.19 -16.22
CA ASN A 147 3.93 -11.57 -16.18
C ASN A 147 3.38 -12.36 -14.98
N ALA A 148 2.20 -11.99 -14.47
CA ALA A 148 1.54 -12.72 -13.41
C ALA A 148 0.63 -13.83 -13.97
N GLU A 149 0.70 -15.03 -13.39
CA GLU A 149 -0.25 -16.10 -13.66
C GLU A 149 -1.15 -16.33 -12.45
N LEU A 150 -2.46 -16.51 -12.70
CA LEU A 150 -3.45 -16.83 -11.68
C LEU A 150 -4.02 -18.22 -11.97
N ILE A 151 -3.78 -19.15 -11.05
CA ILE A 151 -4.30 -20.52 -11.14
C ILE A 151 -5.41 -20.67 -10.12
N PHE A 152 -6.60 -21.04 -10.60
CA PHE A 152 -7.75 -21.41 -9.77
C PHE A 152 -7.89 -22.93 -9.77
N ASP A 153 -7.58 -23.56 -8.65
CA ASP A 153 -7.91 -24.96 -8.43
C ASP A 153 -9.25 -25.05 -7.69
N LEU A 154 -10.31 -25.41 -8.43
CA LEU A 154 -11.66 -25.53 -7.90
C LEU A 154 -11.88 -26.78 -7.05
N ASN A 155 -10.89 -27.67 -6.92
CA ASN A 155 -11.00 -28.93 -6.19
C ASN A 155 -10.12 -29.00 -4.93
N GLY A 156 -9.27 -27.98 -4.70
CA GLY A 156 -8.41 -27.86 -3.51
C GLY A 156 -7.00 -28.43 -3.68
#